data_AF-A0A845T1W5-F1
#
_entry.id   AF-A0A845T1W5-F1
#
_cell.length_a   1.000
_cell.length_b   1.000
_cell.length_c   1.000
_cell.angle_alpha   90.00
_cell.angle_beta   90.00
_cell.angle_gamma   90.00
#
_symmetry.space_group_name_H-M   'P 1'
#
loop_
_entity.id
_entity.type
_entity.pdbx_description
1 polymer ?
#
loop_
_entity_poly.entity_id
_entity_poly.type
_entity_poly.pdbx_seq_one_letter_code
_entity_poly.pdbx_strand_id
1 'polypeptide(L)'
;MKIRFTKGELDTLTKKARKSGFSREGFSRRILNGAVVKEAPPAEVPMLIREVRRVGCNIDQLLMIARTKNWLIVKELEKALESNRAVEKLIVDTYTTPSD
;
A
#
# COMPACT_ATOMS: atom_id res chain seq x y z
N MET A 1 -6.32 -32.16 -8.30
CA MET A 1 -7.04 -30.87 -8.46
C MET A 1 -7.32 -30.64 -9.93
N LYS A 2 -8.59 -30.63 -10.36
CA LYS A 2 -8.97 -30.45 -11.77
C LYS A 2 -9.56 -29.05 -11.96
N ILE A 3 -8.74 -28.08 -12.37
CA ILE A 3 -9.21 -26.80 -12.91
C ILE A 3 -9.35 -26.97 -14.42
N ARG A 4 -10.53 -26.67 -14.96
CA ARG A 4 -10.76 -26.68 -16.42
C ARG A 4 -10.62 -25.26 -16.92
N PHE A 5 -9.76 -25.06 -17.90
CA PHE A 5 -9.58 -23.79 -18.60
C PHE A 5 -10.15 -23.91 -20.00
N THR A 6 -10.75 -22.83 -20.48
CA THR A 6 -10.94 -22.61 -21.91
C THR A 6 -9.58 -22.40 -22.59
N LYS A 7 -9.55 -22.53 -23.92
CA LYS A 7 -8.30 -22.43 -24.69
C LYS A 7 -7.62 -21.05 -24.53
N GLY A 8 -8.42 -19.98 -24.42
CA GLY A 8 -7.92 -18.62 -24.20
C GLY A 8 -7.39 -18.37 -22.78
N GLU A 9 -8.04 -18.93 -21.77
CA GLU A 9 -7.58 -18.85 -20.38
C GLU A 9 -6.26 -19.63 -20.18
N LEU A 10 -6.10 -20.76 -20.87
CA LEU A 10 -4.86 -21.53 -20.83
C LEU A 10 -3.67 -20.77 -21.45
N ASP A 11 -3.91 -20.08 -22.56
CA ASP A 11 -2.88 -19.29 -23.25
C ASP A 11 -2.46 -18.07 -22.41
N THR A 12 -3.43 -17.37 -21.82
CA THR A 12 -3.15 -16.25 -20.91
C THR A 12 -2.43 -16.70 -19.65
N LEU A 13 -2.81 -17.82 -19.05
CA LEU A 13 -2.10 -18.42 -17.91
C LEU A 13 -0.65 -18.77 -18.30
N THR A 14 -0.44 -19.37 -19.47
CA THR A 14 0.89 -19.76 -19.95
C THR A 14 1.78 -18.55 -20.20
N LYS A 15 1.23 -17.47 -20.78
CA LYS A 15 1.94 -16.20 -20.98
C LYS A 15 2.32 -15.56 -19.64
N LYS A 16 1.41 -15.54 -18.66
CA LYS A 16 1.66 -14.98 -17.33
C LYS A 16 2.70 -15.79 -16.56
N ALA A 17 2.63 -17.12 -16.61
CA ALA A 17 3.60 -18.02 -15.98
C ALA A 17 5.02 -17.84 -16.58
N ARG A 18 5.13 -17.76 -17.91
CA ARG A 18 6.42 -17.49 -18.58
C ARG A 18 7.02 -16.14 -18.19
N LYS A 19 6.21 -15.08 -18.15
CA LYS A 19 6.66 -13.73 -17.75
C LYS A 19 7.15 -13.66 -16.30
N SER A 20 6.64 -14.53 -15.44
CA SER A 20 7.01 -14.58 -14.03
C SER A 20 8.09 -15.62 -13.73
N GLY A 21 8.60 -16.33 -14.74
CA GLY A 21 9.68 -17.31 -14.59
C GLY A 21 9.26 -18.62 -13.89
N PHE A 22 7.96 -18.89 -13.76
CA PHE A 22 7.44 -20.09 -13.09
C PHE A 22 6.85 -21.10 -14.08
N SER A 23 6.84 -22.38 -13.68
CA SER A 23 6.02 -23.39 -14.34
C SER A 23 4.53 -23.06 -14.16
N ARG A 24 3.67 -23.58 -15.04
CA ARG A 24 2.21 -23.32 -14.96
C ARG A 24 1.62 -23.77 -13.62
N GLU A 25 2.00 -24.95 -13.12
CA GLU A 25 1.54 -25.41 -11.80
C GLU A 25 2.16 -24.61 -10.66
N GLY A 26 3.43 -24.21 -10.77
CA GLY A 26 4.11 -23.39 -9.76
C GLY A 26 3.49 -21.99 -9.65
N PHE A 27 3.21 -21.38 -10.79
CA PHE A 27 2.49 -20.11 -10.91
C PHE A 27 1.08 -20.23 -10.32
N SER A 28 0.34 -21.29 -10.68
CA SER A 28 -1.01 -21.51 -10.17
C SER A 28 -1.01 -21.75 -8.65
N ARG A 29 -0.08 -22.54 -8.12
CA ARG A 29 0.05 -22.79 -6.68
C ARG A 29 0.44 -21.54 -5.91
N ARG A 30 1.32 -20.69 -6.45
CA ARG A 30 1.67 -19.40 -5.83
C ARG A 30 0.54 -18.40 -5.89
N ILE A 31 -0.26 -18.38 -6.96
CA ILE A 31 -1.48 -17.57 -7.02
C ILE A 31 -2.50 -18.08 -6.01
N LEU A 32 -2.76 -19.38 -5.97
CA LEU A 32 -3.79 -19.97 -5.12
C LEU A 32 -3.40 -19.95 -3.63
N ASN A 33 -2.12 -20.12 -3.31
CA ASN A 33 -1.63 -20.11 -1.92
C ASN A 33 -1.19 -18.71 -1.46
N GLY A 34 -0.88 -17.80 -2.39
CA GLY A 34 -0.44 -16.43 -2.07
C GLY A 34 -1.57 -15.40 -2.09
N ALA A 35 -2.71 -15.71 -2.71
CA ALA A 35 -3.87 -14.82 -2.71
C ALA A 35 -4.79 -15.14 -1.52
N VAL A 36 -4.50 -14.52 -0.37
CA VAL A 36 -5.56 -14.26 0.60
C VAL A 36 -6.45 -13.19 -0.03
N VAL A 37 -7.55 -13.61 -0.66
CA VAL A 37 -8.56 -12.66 -1.17
C VAL A 37 -9.27 -12.07 0.04
N LYS A 38 -8.73 -10.97 0.55
CA LYS A 38 -9.41 -10.11 1.53
C LYS A 38 -10.31 -9.16 0.76
N GLU A 39 -11.47 -8.83 1.34
CA GLU A 39 -12.34 -7.79 0.78
C GLU A 39 -11.54 -6.49 0.58
N ALA A 40 -11.84 -5.79 -0.51
CA ALA A 40 -11.23 -4.51 -0.76
C ALA A 40 -11.47 -3.60 0.47
N PRO A 41 -10.44 -2.87 0.95
CA PRO A 41 -10.65 -1.88 1.98
C PRO A 41 -11.80 -0.95 1.59
N PRO A 42 -12.66 -0.54 2.53
CA PRO A 42 -13.73 0.42 2.24
C PRO A 42 -13.18 1.63 1.48
N ALA A 43 -13.96 2.18 0.54
CA ALA A 43 -13.53 3.30 -0.31
C ALA A 43 -13.05 4.54 0.47
N GLU A 44 -13.49 4.65 1.73
CA GLU A 44 -13.09 5.67 2.69
C GLU A 44 -11.62 5.57 3.11
N VAL A 45 -11.01 4.38 3.09
CA VAL A 45 -9.63 4.16 3.55
C VAL A 45 -8.60 4.84 2.62
N PRO A 46 -8.66 4.66 1.29
CA PRO A 46 -7.83 5.46 0.37
C PRO A 46 -8.04 6.97 0.50
N MET A 47 -9.27 7.42 0.77
CA MET A 47 -9.56 8.83 1.00
C MET A 47 -8.90 9.33 2.28
N LEU A 48 -8.96 8.55 3.36
CA LEU A 48 -8.33 8.87 4.63
C LEU A 48 -6.80 8.97 4.49
N ILE A 49 -6.15 8.02 3.81
CA ILE A 49 -4.69 8.06 3.56
C ILE A 49 -4.31 9.33 2.80
N ARG A 50 -5.12 9.73 1.81
CA ARG A 50 -4.89 10.95 1.03
C ARG A 50 -4.96 12.20 1.90
N GLU A 51 -5.95 12.30 2.78
CA GLU A 51 -6.07 13.44 3.68
C GLU A 51 -4.94 13.48 4.73
N VAL A 52 -4.54 12.34 5.29
CA VAL A 52 -3.37 12.26 6.20
C VAL A 52 -2.10 12.76 5.51
N ARG A 53 -1.85 12.33 4.27
CA ARG A 53 -0.71 12.83 3.48
C ARG A 53 -0.77 14.33 3.23
N ARG A 54 -1.96 14.84 2.91
CA ARG A 54 -2.18 16.27 2.68
C ARG A 54 -1.88 17.10 3.93
N VAL A 55 -2.34 16.65 5.10
CA VAL A 55 -2.01 17.28 6.39
C VAL A 55 -0.50 17.25 6.63
N GLY A 56 0.17 16.13 6.34
CA GLY A 56 1.62 15.99 6.45
C GLY A 56 2.38 16.98 5.56
N CYS A 57 1.97 17.13 4.30
CA CYS A 57 2.54 18.12 3.39
C CYS A 57 2.37 19.55 3.91
N ASN A 58 1.22 19.88 4.49
CA ASN A 58 0.98 21.21 5.06
C ASN A 58 1.90 21.47 6.28
N ILE A 59 2.08 20.48 7.16
CA ILE A 59 3.00 20.58 8.30
C ILE A 59 4.44 20.76 7.82
N ASP A 60 4.86 20.02 6.79
CA ASP A 60 6.21 20.13 6.22
C ASP A 60 6.49 21.52 5.61
N GLN A 61 5.49 22.10 4.92
CA GLN A 61 5.56 23.49 4.43
C GLN A 61 5.68 24.51 5.57
N LEU A 62 4.87 24.36 6.62
CA LEU A 62 4.96 25.21 7.81
C LEU A 62 6.32 25.07 8.50
N LEU A 63 6.86 23.86 8.56
CA LEU A 63 8.17 23.57 9.13
C LEU A 63 9.29 24.25 8.34
N MET A 64 9.24 24.23 7.00
CA MET A 64 10.17 24.97 6.16
C MET A 64 10.13 26.47 6.46
N ILE A 65 8.95 27.08 6.50
CA ILE A 65 8.78 28.51 6.81
C ILE A 65 9.31 28.83 8.22
N ALA A 66 8.97 27.99 9.20
CA ALA A 66 9.38 28.16 10.59
C ALA A 66 10.91 28.10 10.74
N ARG A 67 11.58 27.18 10.03
CA ARG A 67 13.05 27.09 9.99
C ARG A 67 13.68 28.32 9.35
N THR A 68 13.16 28.78 8.22
CA THR A 68 13.67 29.99 7.55
C THR A 68 13.52 31.25 8.42
N LYS A 69 12.44 31.33 9.22
CA LYS A 69 12.15 32.48 10.08
C LYS A 69 12.63 32.33 11.53
N ASN A 70 13.35 31.27 11.88
CA ASN A 70 13.79 30.94 13.25
C ASN A 70 12.65 30.98 14.29
N TRP A 71 11.47 30.47 13.94
CA TRP A 71 10.36 30.37 14.88
C TRP A 71 10.63 29.33 15.97
N LEU A 72 10.21 29.62 17.21
CA LEU A 72 10.38 28.69 18.34
C LEU A 72 9.50 27.43 18.22
N ILE A 73 8.48 27.44 17.35
CA ILE A 73 7.52 26.35 17.16
C ILE A 73 8.07 25.16 16.33
N VAL A 74 9.31 25.25 15.80
CA VAL A 74 9.91 24.22 14.93
C VAL A 74 9.86 22.83 15.57
N LYS A 75 10.16 22.70 16.87
CA LYS A 75 10.14 21.42 17.58
C LYS A 75 8.74 20.81 17.68
N GLU A 76 7.70 21.64 17.83
CA GLU A 76 6.31 21.18 17.88
C GLU A 76 5.85 20.70 16.50
N LEU A 77 6.24 21.41 15.44
CA LEU A 77 5.95 21.01 14.06
C LEU A 77 6.65 19.70 13.68
N GLU A 78 7.89 19.48 14.12
CA GLU A 78 8.59 18.20 13.93
C GLU A 78 7.87 17.04 14.62
N LYS A 79 7.41 17.23 15.86
CA LYS A 79 6.63 16.22 16.59
C LYS A 79 5.28 15.95 15.91
N ALA A 80 4.62 16.99 15.40
CA ALA A 80 3.37 16.85 14.65
C ALA A 80 3.56 16.09 13.34
N LEU A 81 4.65 16.36 12.61
CA LEU A 81 4.99 15.66 11.36
C LEU A 81 5.28 14.18 11.60
N GLU A 82 6.04 13.86 12.65
CA GLU A 82 6.35 12.48 13.02
C GLU A 82 5.08 11.71 13.42
N SER A 83 4.20 12.35 14.20
CA SER A 83 2.90 11.76 14.57
C SER A 83 2.04 11.48 13.34
N ASN A 84 2.03 12.39 12.36
CA ASN A 84 1.26 12.23 11.13
C ASN A 84 1.81 11.09 10.24
N ARG A 85 3.13 10.92 10.18
CA ARG A 85 3.78 9.78 9.49
C ARG A 85 3.48 8.45 10.17
N ALA A 86 3.46 8.42 11.51
CA ALA A 86 3.11 7.22 12.27
C ALA A 86 1.66 6.80 12.00
N VAL A 87 0.72 7.75 11.91
CA VAL A 87 -0.68 7.49 11.54
C VAL A 87 -0.78 6.95 10.11
N GLU A 88 -0.09 7.57 9.14
CA GLU A 88 -0.06 7.05 7.76
C GLU A 88 0.42 5.60 7.72
N LYS A 89 1.53 5.30 8.41
CA LYS A 89 2.10 3.96 8.46
C LYS A 89 1.15 2.95 9.10
N LEU A 90 0.50 3.32 10.21
CA LEU A 90 -0.49 2.46 10.87
C LEU A 90 -1.66 2.11 9.94
N ILE A 91 -2.19 3.10 9.21
CA ILE A 91 -3.29 2.86 8.26
C ILE A 91 -2.83 1.94 7.13
N VAL A 92 -1.65 2.19 6.56
CA VAL A 92 -1.10 1.33 5.50
C VAL A 92 -0.86 -0.10 6.03
N ASP A 93 -0.25 -0.27 7.19
CA ASP A 93 0.01 -1.60 7.74
C ASP A 93 -1.29 -2.36 8.01
N THR A 94 -2.32 -1.68 8.56
CA THR A 94 -3.62 -2.30 8.86
C THR A 94 -4.35 -2.83 7.63
N TYR A 95 -4.23 -2.15 6.48
CA TYR A 95 -5.01 -2.45 5.27
C TYR A 95 -4.21 -3.03 4.10
N THR A 96 -2.88 -3.06 4.19
CA THR A 96 -2.00 -3.46 3.06
C THR A 96 -1.05 -4.61 3.38
N THR A 97 -0.76 -4.92 4.65
CA THR A 97 0.05 -6.10 4.98
C THR A 97 -0.83 -7.30 5.31
N PRO A 98 -0.46 -8.52 4.85
CA PRO A 98 -1.07 -9.72 5.36
C PRO A 98 -0.63 -9.84 6.82
N SER A 99 -1.54 -9.51 7.75
CA SER A 99 -1.43 -9.98 9.14
C SER A 99 -1.14 -11.49 9.09
N ASP A 100 -0.02 -11.89 9.70
CA ASP A 100 0.49 -13.27 9.76
C ASP A 100 -0.60 -14.30 10.12
#